data_AF-A0AAW8SQR8-F1
#
_entry.id   AF-A0AAW8SQR8-F1
#
_cell.length_a   1.000
_cell.length_b   1.000
_cell.length_c   1.000
_cell.angle_alpha   90.00
_cell.angle_beta   90.00
_cell.angle_gamma   90.00
#
_symmetry.space_group_name_H-M   'P 1'
#
loop_
_entity.id
_entity.type
_entity.pdbx_description
1 polymer ?
#
loop_
_entity_poly.entity_id
_entity_poly.type
_entity_poly.pdbx_seq_one_letter_code
_entity_poly.pdbx_strand_id
1 'polypeptide(L)'
;MTNQPVKSEPKKRVNIVSLQLVKESSVLYVGRKCNSPQALYQLFSPFIEHKDREFLVMAGLSQKLEPTIIQTIHIGTINQSLAYPRDILKAALLSNSVSICIAHNHPSGDVTASLADIQLTARLEKAAKLLQIKLQDHIIIGLGGEYLSMRAEGHIKDDE
;
A
#
# COMPACT_ATOMS: atom_id res chain seq x y z
N MET A 1 -52.36 -34.78 19.12
CA MET A 1 -50.94 -34.62 19.48
C MET A 1 -50.37 -33.50 18.64
N THR A 2 -50.21 -32.33 19.24
CA THR A 2 -49.83 -31.07 18.57
C THR A 2 -48.31 -30.94 18.51
N ASN A 3 -47.75 -30.94 17.30
CA ASN A 3 -46.32 -30.79 17.05
C ASN A 3 -45.94 -29.31 17.19
N GLN A 4 -45.25 -28.93 18.26
CA GLN A 4 -44.73 -27.57 18.43
C GLN A 4 -43.40 -27.41 17.68
N PRO A 5 -43.15 -26.26 17.02
CA PRO A 5 -41.94 -26.05 16.26
C PRO A 5 -40.75 -25.85 17.21
N VAL A 6 -39.70 -26.66 17.03
CA VAL A 6 -38.43 -26.51 17.74
C VAL A 6 -37.80 -25.20 17.31
N LYS A 7 -37.88 -24.16 18.16
CA LYS A 7 -37.09 -22.93 17.99
C LYS A 7 -35.62 -23.29 18.19
N SER A 8 -34.82 -23.29 17.13
CA SER A 8 -33.38 -23.55 17.25
C SER A 8 -32.71 -22.35 17.94
N GLU A 9 -32.13 -22.58 19.12
CA GLU A 9 -31.37 -21.56 19.82
C GLU A 9 -30.09 -21.22 19.03
N PRO A 10 -29.79 -19.92 18.81
CA PRO A 10 -28.59 -19.52 18.10
C PRO A 10 -27.33 -19.83 18.92
N LYS A 11 -26.47 -20.72 18.39
CA LYS A 11 -25.26 -21.22 19.07
C LYS A 11 -24.02 -20.31 18.98
N LYS A 12 -24.08 -19.22 18.20
CA LYS A 12 -22.94 -18.32 17.97
C LYS A 12 -23.37 -16.86 17.92
N ARG A 13 -22.54 -15.98 18.47
CA ARG A 13 -22.70 -14.51 18.43
C ARG A 13 -21.95 -13.94 17.22
N VAL A 14 -22.46 -12.84 16.67
CA VAL A 14 -21.80 -12.01 15.65
C VAL A 14 -21.58 -10.61 16.22
N ASN A 15 -20.46 -9.99 15.85
CA ASN A 15 -20.10 -8.66 16.33
C ASN A 15 -20.72 -7.57 15.44
N ILE A 16 -21.05 -6.45 16.07
CA ILE A 16 -21.42 -5.20 15.38
C ILE A 16 -20.14 -4.35 15.31
N VAL A 17 -19.74 -3.95 14.11
CA VAL A 17 -18.44 -3.27 13.88
C VAL A 17 -18.62 -1.99 13.07
N SER A 18 -17.69 -1.05 13.26
CA SER A 18 -17.50 0.13 12.41
C SER A 18 -16.08 0.14 11.84
N LEU A 19 -15.93 0.66 10.62
CA LEU A 19 -14.66 0.77 9.93
C LEU A 19 -14.55 2.20 9.43
N GLN A 20 -13.50 2.92 9.84
CA GLN A 20 -13.35 4.35 9.57
C GLN A 20 -11.90 4.70 9.29
N LEU A 21 -11.69 5.66 8.38
CA LEU A 21 -10.42 6.35 8.23
C LEU A 21 -10.40 7.55 9.18
N VAL A 22 -9.30 7.66 9.93
CA VAL A 22 -9.06 8.79 10.83
C VAL A 22 -7.92 9.60 10.26
N LYS A 23 -8.15 10.90 10.05
CA LYS A 23 -7.08 11.84 9.66
C LYS A 23 -6.25 12.16 10.90
N GLU A 24 -5.10 11.52 11.04
CA GLU A 24 -4.16 11.77 12.15
C GLU A 24 -3.44 13.12 12.00
N SER A 25 -3.02 13.45 10.77
CA SER A 25 -2.34 14.71 10.45
C SER A 25 -2.46 15.06 8.95
N SER A 26 -1.90 16.18 8.55
CA SER A 26 -1.65 16.52 7.14
C SER A 26 -0.28 17.15 6.98
N VAL A 27 0.38 16.84 5.87
CA VAL A 27 1.67 17.40 5.51
C VAL A 27 1.59 18.10 4.16
N LEU A 28 2.46 19.09 3.96
CA LEU A 28 2.74 19.61 2.63
C LEU A 28 3.68 18.63 1.93
N TYR A 29 3.47 18.41 0.63
CA TYR A 29 4.32 17.57 -0.20
C TYR A 29 4.91 18.37 -1.35
N VAL A 30 6.09 17.96 -1.80
CA VAL A 30 6.80 18.63 -2.89
C VAL A 30 6.22 18.16 -4.23
N GLY A 31 5.96 19.12 -5.11
CA GLY A 31 5.34 18.86 -6.40
C GLY A 31 3.82 18.67 -6.29
N ARG A 32 3.12 18.88 -7.40
CA ARG A 32 1.65 18.74 -7.44
C ARG A 32 1.22 17.31 -7.76
N LYS A 33 2.02 16.61 -8.58
CA LYS A 33 1.69 15.31 -9.17
C LYS A 33 2.77 14.29 -8.90
N CYS A 34 2.35 13.05 -8.78
CA CYS A 34 3.17 11.86 -8.57
C CYS A 34 3.24 11.06 -9.88
N ASN A 35 3.94 11.60 -10.87
CA ASN A 35 4.00 11.08 -12.23
C ASN A 35 5.42 10.66 -12.66
N SER A 36 6.36 10.59 -11.72
CA SER A 36 7.73 10.13 -11.95
C SER A 36 8.26 9.43 -10.70
N PRO A 37 9.23 8.51 -10.85
CA PRO A 37 9.93 7.92 -9.70
C PRO A 37 10.48 8.94 -8.73
N GLN A 38 11.05 10.05 -9.23
CA GLN A 38 11.58 11.13 -8.41
C GLN A 38 10.48 11.81 -7.57
N ALA A 39 9.31 12.08 -8.16
CA ALA A 39 8.19 12.68 -7.44
C ALA A 39 7.65 11.74 -6.33
N LEU A 40 7.68 10.43 -6.57
CA LEU A 40 7.30 9.43 -5.58
C LEU A 40 8.33 9.29 -4.47
N TYR A 41 9.63 9.28 -4.81
CA TYR A 41 10.70 9.35 -3.83
C TYR A 41 10.53 10.58 -2.92
N GLN A 42 10.34 11.77 -3.49
CA GLN A 42 10.12 13.01 -2.73
C GLN A 42 8.86 12.97 -1.85
N LEU A 43 7.81 12.26 -2.29
CA LEU A 43 6.60 12.06 -1.50
C LEU A 43 6.86 11.14 -0.29
N PHE A 44 7.56 10.02 -0.49
CA PHE A 44 7.67 8.96 0.50
C PHE A 44 8.89 9.05 1.41
N SER A 45 10.02 9.60 0.92
CA SER A 45 11.28 9.62 1.68
C SER A 45 11.17 10.28 3.06
N PRO A 46 10.37 11.36 3.28
CA PRO A 46 10.22 11.95 4.61
C PRO A 46 9.60 11.01 5.65
N PHE A 47 8.90 9.96 5.20
CA PHE A 47 8.23 9.01 6.07
C PHE A 47 9.09 7.78 6.40
N ILE A 48 9.97 7.35 5.48
CA ILE A 48 10.58 6.02 5.55
C ILE A 48 12.11 5.96 5.37
N GLU A 49 12.76 6.96 4.77
CA GLU A 49 14.20 6.85 4.37
C GLU A 49 15.12 6.51 5.56
N HIS A 50 14.95 7.22 6.67
CA HIS A 50 15.80 7.06 7.86
C HIS A 50 15.20 6.14 8.93
N LYS A 51 14.31 5.22 8.55
CA LYS A 51 13.75 4.25 9.48
C LYS A 51 14.72 3.09 9.69
N ASP A 52 14.83 2.65 10.94
CA ASP A 52 15.67 1.54 11.40
C ASP A 52 15.08 0.16 11.10
N ARG A 53 13.86 0.13 10.58
CA ARG A 53 13.11 -1.05 10.16
C ARG A 53 12.53 -0.81 8.77
N GLU A 54 12.13 -1.87 8.09
CA GLU A 54 11.39 -1.76 6.84
C GLU A 54 9.97 -1.22 7.12
N PHE A 55 9.61 -0.13 6.47
CA PHE A 55 8.26 0.43 6.45
C PHE A 55 7.71 0.27 5.05
N LEU A 56 6.49 -0.25 4.92
CA LEU A 56 5.73 -0.19 3.69
C LEU A 56 4.67 0.90 3.83
N VAL A 57 4.74 1.90 2.97
CA VAL A 57 3.78 2.99 2.87
C VAL A 57 3.02 2.93 1.55
N MET A 58 1.78 3.39 1.56
CA MET A 58 0.95 3.50 0.38
C MET A 58 0.40 4.92 0.28
N ALA A 59 0.42 5.49 -0.92
CA ALA A 59 -0.29 6.72 -1.25
C ALA A 59 -1.45 6.42 -2.20
N GLY A 60 -2.64 6.89 -1.84
CA GLY A 60 -3.79 6.92 -2.74
C GLY A 60 -3.73 8.18 -3.59
N LEU A 61 -4.07 8.06 -4.88
CA LEU A 61 -4.00 9.16 -5.83
C LEU A 61 -5.36 9.45 -6.48
N SER A 62 -5.57 10.71 -6.82
CA SER A 62 -6.66 11.16 -7.68
C SER A 62 -6.40 10.82 -9.15
N GLN A 63 -7.40 11.04 -10.02
CA GLN A 63 -7.23 10.88 -11.48
C GLN A 63 -6.14 11.80 -12.08
N LYS A 64 -5.79 12.89 -11.40
CA LYS A 64 -4.73 13.82 -11.81
C LYS A 64 -3.34 13.41 -11.31
N LEU A 65 -3.23 12.23 -10.68
CA LEU A 65 -2.04 11.72 -9.98
C LEU A 65 -1.62 12.61 -8.80
N GLU A 66 -2.60 13.23 -8.14
CA GLU A 66 -2.36 14.04 -6.94
C GLU A 66 -2.60 13.17 -5.70
N PRO A 67 -1.69 13.11 -4.71
CA PRO A 67 -1.89 12.36 -3.47
C PRO A 67 -3.11 12.84 -2.71
N THR A 68 -3.95 11.89 -2.30
CA THR A 68 -5.15 12.16 -1.47
C THR A 68 -4.99 11.64 -0.06
N ILE A 69 -4.22 10.56 0.12
CA ILE A 69 -3.93 9.93 1.41
C ILE A 69 -2.52 9.33 1.37
N ILE A 70 -1.90 9.20 2.54
CA ILE A 70 -0.70 8.39 2.77
C ILE A 70 -0.95 7.57 4.03
N GLN A 71 -0.64 6.28 3.97
CA GLN A 71 -0.79 5.38 5.11
C GLN A 71 0.41 4.43 5.21
N THR A 72 0.93 4.28 6.42
CA THR A 72 1.85 3.16 6.73
C THR A 72 1.03 1.88 6.82
N ILE A 73 1.27 0.96 5.89
CA ILE A 73 0.55 -0.31 5.79
C ILE A 73 1.20 -1.37 6.67
N HIS A 74 2.53 -1.39 6.71
CA HIS A 74 3.27 -2.39 7.47
C HIS A 74 4.57 -1.82 8.02
N ILE A 75 4.97 -2.33 9.18
CA ILE A 75 6.28 -2.09 9.78
C ILE A 75 6.92 -3.46 9.99
N GLY A 76 7.82 -3.82 9.09
CA GLY A 76 8.59 -5.07 9.11
C GLY A 76 9.46 -5.22 10.33
N THR A 77 9.92 -6.43 10.62
CA THR A 77 10.99 -6.66 11.60
C THR A 77 12.35 -6.41 10.96
N ILE A 78 13.46 -6.65 11.67
CA ILE A 78 14.82 -6.50 11.11
C ILE A 78 15.05 -7.44 9.91
N ASN A 79 14.33 -8.57 9.81
CA ASN A 79 14.65 -9.65 8.87
C ASN A 79 13.64 -9.85 7.72
N GLN A 80 12.41 -9.35 7.83
CA GLN A 80 11.46 -9.27 6.71
C GLN A 80 10.13 -8.61 7.14
N SER A 81 9.47 -7.97 6.18
CA SER A 81 8.07 -7.56 6.21
C SER A 81 7.19 -8.48 5.34
N LEU A 82 6.23 -9.22 5.92
CA LEU A 82 5.20 -9.95 5.17
C LEU A 82 4.02 -9.02 4.85
N ALA A 83 4.18 -8.17 3.83
CA ALA A 83 3.08 -7.37 3.32
C ALA A 83 2.16 -8.19 2.41
N TYR A 84 0.85 -8.00 2.53
CA TYR A 84 -0.14 -8.66 1.67
C TYR A 84 -0.95 -7.63 0.88
N PRO A 85 -1.30 -7.93 -0.40
CA PRO A 85 -2.12 -7.04 -1.21
C PRO A 85 -3.44 -6.62 -0.55
N ARG A 86 -4.07 -7.50 0.23
CA ARG A 86 -5.34 -7.18 0.93
C ARG A 86 -5.21 -6.01 1.90
N ASP A 87 -4.05 -5.83 2.53
CA ASP A 87 -3.85 -4.80 3.55
C ASP A 87 -3.65 -3.43 2.87
N ILE A 88 -2.90 -3.42 1.77
CA ILE A 88 -2.69 -2.26 0.89
C ILE A 88 -4.02 -1.85 0.23
N LEU A 89 -4.75 -2.82 -0.34
CA LEU A 89 -6.01 -2.57 -1.05
C LEU A 89 -7.14 -2.19 -0.11
N LYS A 90 -7.16 -2.69 1.13
CA LYS A 90 -8.11 -2.23 2.15
C LYS A 90 -7.96 -0.73 2.38
N ALA A 91 -6.72 -0.25 2.54
CA ALA A 91 -6.46 1.18 2.67
C ALA A 91 -6.95 1.96 1.44
N ALA A 92 -6.58 1.51 0.24
CA ALA A 92 -6.97 2.14 -1.02
C ALA A 92 -8.50 2.23 -1.22
N LEU A 93 -9.22 1.15 -0.89
CA LEU A 93 -10.67 1.09 -0.99
C LEU A 93 -11.35 2.04 -0.02
N LEU A 94 -10.89 2.07 1.24
CA LEU A 94 -11.46 2.96 2.25
C LEU A 94 -11.22 4.44 1.92
N SER A 95 -10.14 4.74 1.20
CA SER A 95 -9.80 6.10 0.77
C SER A 95 -10.33 6.47 -0.62
N ASN A 96 -11.20 5.65 -1.23
CA ASN A 96 -11.76 5.87 -2.56
C ASN A 96 -10.69 6.16 -3.64
N SER A 97 -9.54 5.50 -3.54
CA SER A 97 -8.40 5.77 -4.42
C SER A 97 -8.60 5.10 -5.78
N VAL A 98 -8.48 5.87 -6.86
CA VAL A 98 -8.58 5.35 -8.25
C VAL A 98 -7.26 4.75 -8.74
N SER A 99 -6.16 5.13 -8.11
CA SER A 99 -4.85 4.54 -8.30
C SER A 99 -4.02 4.71 -7.03
N ILE A 100 -2.97 3.90 -6.90
CA ILE A 100 -2.09 3.89 -5.74
C ILE A 100 -0.62 3.86 -6.18
N CYS A 101 0.25 4.36 -5.31
CA CYS A 101 1.67 4.04 -5.30
C CYS A 101 2.02 3.42 -3.96
N ILE A 102 3.02 2.55 -3.95
CA ILE A 102 3.62 2.06 -2.71
C ILE A 102 5.11 2.39 -2.67
N ALA A 103 5.67 2.45 -1.47
CA ALA A 103 7.10 2.48 -1.28
C ALA A 103 7.50 1.73 -0.02
N HIS A 104 8.67 1.12 -0.02
CA HIS A 104 9.32 0.67 1.20
C HIS A 104 10.79 1.07 1.24
N ASN A 105 11.32 1.19 2.46
CA ASN A 105 12.75 1.43 2.65
C ASN A 105 13.49 0.12 2.90
N HIS A 106 14.74 0.06 2.45
CA HIS A 106 15.71 -0.93 2.93
C HIS A 106 16.65 -0.24 3.94
N PRO A 107 16.62 -0.62 5.24
CA PRO A 107 17.51 -0.01 6.25
C PRO A 107 19.00 -0.18 5.95
N SER A 108 19.38 -1.17 5.13
CA SER A 108 20.74 -1.37 4.66
C SER A 108 21.23 -0.26 3.71
N GLY A 109 20.30 0.50 3.11
CA GLY A 109 20.57 1.50 2.07
C GLY A 109 20.62 0.94 0.64
N ASP A 110 20.79 -0.37 0.46
CA ASP A 110 20.79 -1.01 -0.86
C ASP A 110 19.39 -1.06 -1.46
N VAL A 111 19.20 -0.46 -2.63
CA VAL A 111 17.90 -0.37 -3.33
C VAL A 111 17.60 -1.58 -4.23
N THR A 112 18.48 -2.58 -4.26
CA THR A 112 18.29 -3.80 -5.07
C THR A 112 17.00 -4.50 -4.66
N ALA A 113 16.10 -4.71 -5.63
CA ALA A 113 14.83 -5.39 -5.39
C ALA A 113 15.05 -6.85 -5.01
N SER A 114 14.52 -7.25 -3.86
CA SER A 114 14.53 -8.66 -3.45
C SER A 114 13.47 -9.46 -4.22
N LEU A 115 13.59 -10.79 -4.19
CA LEU A 115 12.56 -11.66 -4.74
C LEU A 115 11.19 -11.42 -4.08
N ALA A 116 11.17 -11.07 -2.79
CA ALA A 116 9.93 -10.77 -2.07
C ALA A 116 9.27 -9.50 -2.59
N ASP A 117 10.05 -8.47 -2.94
CA ASP A 117 9.56 -7.20 -3.49
C ASP A 117 8.94 -7.42 -4.87
N ILE A 118 9.62 -8.17 -5.74
CA ILE A 118 9.13 -8.53 -7.07
C ILE A 118 7.81 -9.31 -6.95
N GLN A 119 7.76 -10.29 -6.06
CA GLN A 119 6.55 -11.10 -5.82
C GLN A 119 5.41 -10.28 -5.22
N LEU A 120 5.69 -9.37 -4.29
CA LEU A 120 4.69 -8.48 -3.71
C LEU A 120 4.11 -7.57 -4.81
N THR A 121 4.98 -6.93 -5.59
CA THR A 121 4.62 -6.05 -6.71
C THR A 121 3.67 -6.76 -7.67
N ALA A 122 4.06 -7.94 -8.16
CA ALA A 122 3.28 -8.70 -9.12
C ALA A 122 1.92 -9.17 -8.56
N ARG A 123 1.88 -9.58 -7.28
CA ARG A 123 0.62 -9.98 -6.63
C ARG A 123 -0.30 -8.78 -6.40
N LEU A 124 0.27 -7.64 -6.00
CA LEU A 124 -0.47 -6.41 -5.78
C LEU A 124 -1.04 -5.88 -7.09
N GLU A 125 -0.24 -5.77 -8.14
CA GLU A 125 -0.67 -5.32 -9.46
C GLU A 125 -1.87 -6.13 -9.96
N LYS A 126 -1.78 -7.48 -9.94
CA LYS A 126 -2.88 -8.37 -10.32
C LYS A 126 -4.14 -8.14 -9.49
N ALA A 127 -4.00 -8.05 -8.17
CA ALA A 127 -5.15 -7.87 -7.28
C ALA A 127 -5.78 -6.47 -7.43
N ALA A 128 -4.96 -5.43 -7.57
CA ALA A 128 -5.40 -4.05 -7.76
C ALA A 128 -6.15 -3.89 -9.09
N LYS A 129 -5.65 -4.53 -10.16
CA LYS A 129 -6.31 -4.57 -11.48
C LYS A 129 -7.73 -5.14 -11.42
N LEU A 130 -7.95 -6.22 -10.65
CA LEU A 130 -9.29 -6.80 -10.46
C LEU A 130 -10.27 -5.83 -9.79
N LEU A 131 -9.75 -4.91 -8.97
CA LEU A 131 -10.53 -3.87 -8.29
C LEU A 131 -10.58 -2.55 -9.06
N GLN A 132 -10.03 -2.50 -10.28
CA GLN A 132 -9.89 -1.29 -11.09
C GLN A 132 -9.13 -0.16 -10.36
N ILE A 133 -8.15 -0.54 -9.53
CA ILE A 133 -7.21 0.37 -8.88
C ILE A 133 -5.87 0.20 -9.57
N LYS A 134 -5.37 1.24 -10.26
CA LYS A 134 -4.08 1.16 -10.94
C LYS A 134 -2.93 1.26 -9.93
N LEU A 135 -1.98 0.33 -9.99
CA LEU A 135 -0.68 0.48 -9.32
C LEU A 135 0.24 1.32 -10.21
N GLN A 136 0.44 2.59 -9.85
CA GLN A 136 1.25 3.49 -10.66
C GLN A 136 2.73 3.20 -10.50
N ASP A 137 3.22 2.91 -9.29
CA ASP A 137 4.59 2.45 -9.10
C ASP A 137 4.77 1.78 -7.73
N HIS A 138 5.90 1.11 -7.58
CA HIS A 138 6.45 0.64 -6.32
C HIS A 138 7.90 1.12 -6.20
N ILE A 139 8.18 1.99 -5.23
CA ILE A 139 9.51 2.57 -5.02
C ILE A 139 10.23 1.89 -3.86
N ILE A 140 11.45 1.44 -4.10
CA ILE A 140 12.37 0.99 -3.05
C ILE A 140 13.27 2.17 -2.70
N ILE A 141 13.31 2.57 -1.43
CA ILE A 141 14.08 3.72 -0.95
C ILE A 141 15.29 3.24 -0.14
N GLY A 142 16.47 3.69 -0.55
CA GLY A 142 17.74 3.47 0.14
C GLY A 142 18.08 4.65 1.04
N LEU A 143 19.38 4.88 1.28
CA LEU A 143 19.86 6.03 2.04
C LEU A 143 20.50 7.07 1.11
N GLY A 144 20.41 8.35 1.49
CA GLY A 144 21.18 9.40 0.82
C GLY A 144 20.65 9.77 -0.56
N GLY A 145 19.35 9.64 -0.79
CA GLY A 145 18.74 9.97 -2.08
C GLY A 145 18.59 8.81 -3.06
N GLU A 146 19.07 7.62 -2.72
CA GLU A 146 18.98 6.45 -3.61
C GLU A 146 17.59 5.84 -3.60
N TYR A 147 17.06 5.52 -4.79
CA TYR A 147 15.80 4.81 -4.94
C TYR A 147 15.76 4.00 -6.24
N LEU A 148 14.94 2.97 -6.26
CA LEU A 148 14.64 2.14 -7.43
C LEU A 148 13.13 2.16 -7.71
N SER A 149 12.75 2.28 -8.99
CA SER A 149 11.36 2.16 -9.44
C SER A 149 11.12 0.79 -10.04
N MET A 150 10.22 0.02 -9.43
CA MET A 150 9.85 -1.30 -9.93
C MET A 150 9.18 -1.22 -11.31
N ARG A 151 8.48 -0.11 -11.62
CA ARG A 151 7.99 0.14 -12.98
C ARG A 151 9.12 0.35 -13.97
N ALA A 152 10.11 1.19 -13.64
CA ALA A 152 11.24 1.45 -14.53
C ALA A 152 12.06 0.18 -14.81
N GLU A 153 12.17 -0.71 -13.81
CA GLU A 153 12.80 -2.03 -13.95
C GLU A 153 11.92 -3.06 -14.69
N GLY A 154 10.69 -2.70 -15.10
CA GLY A 154 9.80 -3.57 -15.87
C GLY A 154 9.03 -4.61 -15.06
N HIS A 155 8.97 -4.48 -13.73
CA HIS A 155 8.19 -5.35 -12.85
C HIS A 155 6.70 -4.97 -12.76
N ILE A 156 6.33 -3.78 -13.23
CA ILE A 156 4.94 -3.33 -13.37
C ILE A 156 4.71 -3.08 -14.85
N LYS A 157 3.67 -3.70 -15.41
CA LYS A 157 3.35 -3.62 -16.84
C LYS A 157 2.33 -2.53 -17.10
N ASP A 158 2.41 -1.92 -18.27
CA ASP A 158 1.28 -1.15 -18.78
C ASP A 158 0.20 -2.11 -19.26
N ASP A 159 -1.06 -1.71 -19.07
CA ASP A 159 -2.18 -2.44 -19.62
C ASP A 159 -2.09 -2.35 -21.16
N GLU A 160 -1.88 -3.51 -21.80
CA GLU A 160 -2.10 -3.70 -23.24
C GLU A 160 -3.56 -3.46 -23.62
#